data_AF-A0A3M3BGY7-F1
#
_entry.id   AF-A0A3M3BGY7-F1
#
_cell.length_a   1.000
_cell.length_b   1.000
_cell.length_c   1.000
_cell.angle_alpha   90.00
_cell.angle_beta   90.00
_cell.angle_gamma   90.00
#
_symmetry.space_group_name_H-M   'P 1'
#
loop_
_entity.id
_entity.type
_entity.pdbx_description
1 polymer ?
#
loop_
_entity_poly.entity_id
_entity_poly.type
_entity_poly.pdbx_seq_one_letter_code
_entity_poly.pdbx_strand_id
1 'polypeptide(L)'
;MQLLSKVDTMGRESRRDKTLIEQLSHEIAILKRHKFAKRSEQISPAQGSLLDDLLNTDLEAIDAELKALRPAPAPDEPRQQPKRAPLPPQFPRTVVHHEPESTQCSCGCELQRIGEDVSEKLDYTPGVFTVEQHVRGKWACRQCETLI
;
A
#
# COMPACT_ATOMS: atom_id res chain seq x y z
N MET A 1 2.04 75.89 26.72
CA MET A 1 1.43 74.78 27.48
C MET A 1 0.07 74.35 26.92
N GLN A 2 -0.85 75.26 26.53
CA GLN A 2 -2.21 74.93 26.09
C GLN A 2 -2.34 74.18 24.75
N LEU A 3 -1.37 74.35 23.83
CA LEU A 3 -1.38 73.65 22.53
C LEU A 3 -0.94 72.19 22.66
N LEU A 4 0.06 71.91 23.52
CA LEU A 4 0.53 70.54 23.78
C LEU A 4 -0.56 69.70 24.43
N SER A 5 -1.26 70.25 25.43
CA SER A 5 -2.41 69.58 26.05
C SER A 5 -3.53 69.29 25.04
N LYS A 6 -3.73 70.19 24.07
CA LYS A 6 -4.74 70.00 23.02
C LYS A 6 -4.35 68.89 22.02
N VAL A 7 -3.07 68.79 21.67
CA VAL A 7 -2.55 67.69 20.84
C VAL A 7 -2.68 66.35 21.56
N ASP A 8 -2.39 66.32 22.87
CA ASP A 8 -2.54 65.10 23.68
C ASP A 8 -4.00 64.64 23.78
N THR A 9 -4.95 65.56 23.95
CA THR A 9 -6.38 65.23 23.99
C THR A 9 -6.86 64.69 22.64
N MET A 10 -6.50 65.36 21.53
CA MET A 10 -6.84 64.90 20.18
C MET A 10 -6.20 63.54 19.86
N GLY A 11 -4.98 63.29 20.34
CA GLY A 11 -4.30 62.00 20.19
C GLY A 11 -5.01 60.87 20.94
N ARG A 12 -5.56 61.15 22.12
CA ARG A 12 -6.37 60.18 22.89
C ARG A 12 -7.72 59.91 22.22
N GLU A 13 -8.37 60.94 21.70
CA GLU A 13 -9.63 60.81 20.95
C GLU A 13 -9.42 59.95 19.69
N SER A 14 -8.40 60.26 18.88
CA SER A 14 -8.09 59.47 17.68
C SER A 14 -7.80 57.99 17.99
N ARG A 15 -7.14 57.69 19.11
CA ARG A 15 -6.93 56.30 19.53
C ARG A 15 -8.23 55.60 19.90
N ARG A 16 -9.14 56.27 20.62
CA ARG A 16 -10.45 55.73 20.98
C ARG A 16 -11.30 55.46 19.74
N ASP A 17 -11.33 56.41 18.82
CA ASP A 17 -12.10 56.28 17.58
C ASP A 17 -11.58 55.11 16.74
N LYS A 18 -10.25 54.94 16.64
CA LYS A 18 -9.66 53.78 15.96
C LYS A 18 -10.06 52.45 16.58
N THR A 19 -10.01 52.34 17.91
CA THR A 19 -10.43 51.11 18.59
C THR A 19 -11.92 50.81 18.38
N LEU A 20 -12.77 51.84 18.35
CA LEU A 20 -14.19 51.68 18.09
C LEU A 20 -14.47 51.27 16.65
N ILE A 21 -13.75 51.86 15.68
CA ILE A 21 -13.86 51.48 14.27
C ILE A 21 -13.45 50.02 14.06
N GLU A 22 -12.35 49.57 14.70
CA GLU A 22 -11.90 48.18 14.62
C GLU A 22 -12.96 47.23 15.20
N GLN A 23 -13.49 47.55 16.38
CA GLN A 23 -14.54 46.74 17.02
C GLN A 23 -15.80 46.66 16.14
N LEU A 24 -16.33 47.80 15.69
CA LEU A 24 -17.53 47.84 14.85
C LEU A 24 -17.30 47.15 13.50
N SER A 25 -16.11 47.30 12.90
CA SER A 25 -15.78 46.61 11.65
C SER A 25 -15.76 45.09 11.84
N HIS A 26 -15.25 44.61 12.97
CA HIS A 26 -15.26 43.19 13.32
C HIS A 26 -16.69 42.66 13.52
N GLU A 27 -17.51 43.38 14.29
CA GLU A 27 -18.92 43.03 14.51
C GLU A 27 -19.70 43.00 13.19
N ILE A 28 -19.51 43.99 12.31
CA ILE A 28 -20.11 44.01 10.98
C ILE A 28 -19.65 42.81 10.15
N ALA A 29 -18.38 42.42 10.19
CA ALA A 29 -17.88 41.26 9.48
C ALA A 29 -18.54 39.96 9.97
N ILE A 30 -18.70 39.80 11.29
CA ILE A 30 -19.42 38.67 11.89
C ILE A 30 -20.88 38.65 11.44
N LEU A 31 -21.60 39.77 11.56
CA LEU A 31 -23.00 39.87 11.16
C LEU A 31 -23.19 39.61 9.66
N LYS A 32 -22.28 40.11 8.82
CA LYS A 32 -22.28 39.82 7.39
C LYS A 32 -22.09 38.34 7.11
N ARG A 33 -21.20 37.65 7.84
CA ARG A 33 -21.07 36.20 7.73
C ARG A 33 -22.35 35.50 8.17
N HIS A 34 -22.94 35.83 9.32
CA HIS A 34 -24.20 35.21 9.74
C HIS A 34 -25.36 35.43 8.76
N LYS A 35 -25.46 36.62 8.16
CA LYS A 35 -26.58 36.99 7.28
C LYS A 35 -26.39 36.53 5.84
N PHE A 36 -25.17 36.59 5.32
CA PHE A 36 -24.87 36.42 3.90
C PHE A 36 -23.92 35.26 3.58
N ALA A 37 -23.26 34.65 4.57
CA ALA A 37 -22.51 33.43 4.29
C ALA A 37 -23.48 32.30 3.91
N LYS A 38 -23.00 31.39 3.06
CA LYS A 38 -23.74 30.18 2.72
C LYS A 38 -24.05 29.41 4.00
N ARG A 39 -25.33 29.19 4.26
CA ARG A 39 -25.83 28.41 5.42
C ARG A 39 -25.75 26.90 5.18
N SER A 40 -25.55 26.47 3.93
CA SER A 40 -25.35 25.06 3.57
C SER A 40 -23.91 24.82 3.12
N GLU A 41 -23.33 23.72 3.60
CA GLU A 41 -22.10 23.13 3.07
C GLU A 41 -22.31 22.49 1.69
N GLN A 42 -23.57 22.49 1.19
CA GLN A 42 -23.90 21.95 -0.11
C GLN A 42 -23.29 22.82 -1.21
N ILE A 43 -22.32 22.24 -1.90
CA ILE A 43 -21.73 22.78 -3.12
C ILE A 43 -22.83 22.80 -4.19
N SER A 44 -23.02 23.96 -4.82
CA SER A 44 -23.97 24.05 -5.94
C SER A 44 -23.43 23.20 -7.11
N PRO A 45 -24.27 22.49 -7.87
CA PRO A 45 -23.80 21.63 -8.96
C PRO A 45 -22.85 22.31 -9.96
N ALA A 46 -23.10 23.59 -10.29
CA ALA A 46 -22.21 24.37 -11.15
C ALA A 46 -20.82 24.63 -10.55
N GLN A 47 -20.70 24.76 -9.22
CA GLN A 47 -19.41 24.88 -8.53
C GLN A 47 -18.69 23.52 -8.45
N GLY A 48 -19.43 22.42 -8.34
CA GLY A 48 -18.88 21.07 -8.43
C GLY A 48 -18.27 20.81 -9.80
N SER A 49 -18.99 21.15 -10.87
CA SER A 49 -18.50 21.00 -12.25
C SER A 49 -17.20 21.77 -12.49
N LEU A 50 -17.09 23.01 -11.98
CA LEU A 50 -15.86 23.80 -12.10
C LEU A 50 -14.67 23.16 -11.35
N LEU A 51 -14.94 22.50 -10.22
CA LEU A 51 -13.91 21.76 -9.49
C LEU A 51 -13.47 20.51 -10.25
N ASP A 52 -14.43 19.77 -10.81
CA ASP A 52 -14.15 18.56 -11.61
C ASP A 52 -13.29 18.89 -12.84
N ASP A 53 -13.59 19.99 -13.55
CA ASP A 53 -12.81 20.45 -14.71
C ASP A 53 -11.36 20.79 -14.34
N LEU A 54 -11.15 21.46 -13.19
CA LEU A 54 -9.81 21.75 -12.66
C LEU A 54 -9.05 20.47 -12.30
N LEU A 55 -9.71 19.55 -11.59
CA LEU A 55 -9.10 18.27 -11.22
C LEU A 55 -8.72 17.45 -12.45
N ASN A 56 -9.56 17.42 -13.48
CA ASN A 56 -9.27 16.71 -14.72
C ASN A 56 -8.04 17.32 -15.42
N THR A 57 -7.95 18.65 -15.45
CA THR A 57 -6.79 19.36 -16.02
C THR A 57 -5.49 19.00 -15.30
N ASP A 58 -5.50 18.98 -13.97
CA ASP A 58 -4.33 18.63 -13.16
C ASP A 58 -3.93 17.15 -13.35
N LEU A 59 -4.90 16.24 -13.41
CA LEU A 59 -4.65 14.83 -13.67
C LEU A 59 -4.03 14.60 -15.05
N GLU A 60 -4.51 15.30 -16.08
CA GLU A 60 -3.95 15.24 -17.42
C GLU A 60 -2.49 15.73 -17.46
N ALA A 61 -2.18 16.81 -16.73
CA ALA A 61 -0.82 17.32 -16.63
C ALA A 61 0.12 16.31 -15.95
N ILE A 62 -0.30 15.70 -14.83
CA ILE A 62 0.46 14.67 -14.13
C ILE A 62 0.70 13.46 -15.03
N ASP A 63 -0.32 12.99 -15.75
CA ASP A 63 -0.18 11.85 -16.65
C ASP A 63 0.79 12.14 -17.81
N ALA A 64 0.79 13.37 -18.33
CA ALA A 64 1.75 13.80 -19.34
C ALA A 64 3.19 13.81 -18.81
N GLU A 65 3.43 14.34 -17.60
CA GLU A 65 4.75 14.30 -16.95
C GLU A 65 5.20 12.85 -16.72
N LEU A 66 4.31 12.00 -16.22
CA LEU A 66 4.62 10.61 -15.93
C LEU A 66 4.93 9.82 -17.20
N LYS A 67 4.24 10.12 -18.31
CA LYS A 67 4.56 9.57 -19.64
C LYS A 67 5.92 10.04 -20.14
N ALA A 68 6.29 11.29 -19.92
CA ALA A 68 7.60 11.82 -20.32
C ALA A 68 8.75 11.20 -19.51
N LEU A 69 8.52 10.88 -18.24
CA LEU A 69 9.49 10.23 -17.36
C LEU A 69 9.55 8.71 -17.53
N ARG A 70 8.57 8.09 -18.19
CA ARG A 70 8.58 6.65 -18.44
C ARG A 70 9.67 6.31 -19.46
N PRO A 71 10.63 5.44 -19.12
CA PRO A 71 11.56 4.92 -20.11
C PRO A 71 10.79 4.19 -21.20
N ALA A 72 11.33 4.20 -22.42
CA ALA A 72 10.76 3.42 -23.52
C ALA A 72 10.57 1.97 -23.05
N PRO A 73 9.40 1.35 -23.33
CA PRO A 73 9.18 -0.03 -22.97
C PRO A 73 10.33 -0.86 -23.56
N ALA A 74 11.01 -1.61 -22.70
CA ALA A 74 12.00 -2.57 -23.16
C ALA A 74 11.30 -3.50 -24.16
N PRO A 75 11.99 -3.93 -25.24
CA PRO A 75 11.43 -4.90 -26.15
C PRO A 75 10.86 -6.07 -25.35
N ASP A 76 9.64 -6.50 -25.70
CA ASP A 76 8.95 -7.62 -25.07
C ASP A 76 9.86 -8.85 -25.19
N GLU A 77 10.65 -9.12 -24.17
CA GLU A 77 11.29 -10.41 -24.01
C GLU A 77 10.18 -11.45 -23.92
N PRO A 78 10.32 -12.62 -24.59
CA PRO A 78 9.32 -13.66 -24.51
C PRO A 78 9.07 -13.95 -23.04
N ARG A 79 7.84 -13.68 -22.56
CA ARG A 79 7.46 -13.81 -21.16
C ARG A 79 7.85 -15.20 -20.69
N GLN A 80 8.95 -15.29 -19.94
CA GLN A 80 9.36 -16.55 -19.38
C GLN A 80 8.30 -16.94 -18.36
N GLN A 81 7.76 -18.15 -18.48
CA GLN A 81 6.90 -18.70 -17.45
C GLN A 81 7.68 -18.65 -16.13
N PRO A 82 7.16 -18.00 -15.08
CA PRO A 82 7.85 -17.93 -13.80
C PRO A 82 8.03 -19.35 -13.27
N LYS A 83 9.26 -19.85 -13.33
CA LYS A 83 9.66 -21.10 -12.70
C LYS A 83 10.03 -20.80 -11.26
N ARG A 84 9.63 -21.66 -10.32
CA ARG A 84 10.09 -21.57 -8.93
C ARG A 84 11.61 -21.79 -8.93
N ALA A 85 12.35 -20.77 -8.52
CA ALA A 85 13.78 -20.92 -8.27
C ALA A 85 13.98 -21.85 -7.06
N PRO A 86 14.99 -22.74 -7.10
CA PRO A 86 15.31 -23.58 -5.94
C PRO A 86 15.72 -22.71 -4.75
N LEU A 87 15.48 -23.20 -3.53
CA LEU A 87 15.90 -22.49 -2.34
C LEU A 87 17.44 -22.48 -2.25
N PRO A 88 18.04 -21.39 -1.72
CA PRO A 88 19.49 -21.26 -1.70
C PRO A 88 20.19 -22.44 -1.00
N PRO A 89 21.34 -22.93 -1.53
CA PRO A 89 22.04 -24.09 -0.98
C PRO A 89 22.63 -23.81 0.41
N GLN A 90 22.91 -22.55 0.74
CA GLN A 90 23.49 -22.16 2.02
C GLN A 90 22.56 -22.30 3.23
N PHE A 91 21.24 -22.43 3.02
CA PHE A 91 20.33 -22.63 4.14
C PHE A 91 20.44 -24.05 4.69
N PRO A 92 20.53 -24.23 6.03
CA PRO A 92 20.57 -25.54 6.65
C PRO A 92 19.30 -26.32 6.34
N ARG A 93 19.46 -27.55 5.85
CA ARG A 93 18.36 -28.46 5.47
C ARG A 93 18.12 -29.51 6.54
N THR A 94 16.86 -29.67 6.93
CA THR A 94 16.38 -30.77 7.77
C THR A 94 15.56 -31.71 6.90
N VAL A 95 15.99 -32.96 6.78
CA VAL A 95 15.32 -33.95 5.91
C VAL A 95 14.25 -34.70 6.70
N VAL A 96 13.03 -34.74 6.16
CA VAL A 96 11.89 -35.49 6.70
C VAL A 96 11.47 -36.54 5.70
N HIS A 97 11.68 -37.80 6.04
CA HIS A 97 11.31 -38.94 5.21
C HIS A 97 9.87 -39.37 5.47
N HIS A 98 9.08 -39.49 4.40
CA HIS A 98 7.74 -40.06 4.40
C HIS A 98 7.81 -41.40 3.66
N GLU A 99 7.98 -42.48 4.41
CA GLU A 99 7.99 -43.85 3.90
C GLU A 99 6.76 -44.61 4.41
N PRO A 100 6.27 -45.62 3.66
CA PRO A 100 5.16 -46.44 4.11
C PRO A 100 5.55 -47.24 5.35
N GLU A 101 4.59 -47.47 6.25
CA GLU A 101 4.82 -48.26 7.47
C GLU A 101 5.21 -49.71 7.18
N SER A 102 4.81 -50.23 6.02
CA SER A 102 5.15 -51.57 5.54
C SER A 102 5.48 -51.52 4.06
N THR A 103 6.55 -52.22 3.69
CA THR A 103 6.95 -52.46 2.30
C THR A 103 6.29 -53.71 1.72
N GLN A 104 5.31 -54.31 2.40
CA GLN A 104 4.58 -55.46 1.89
C GLN A 104 3.34 -55.02 1.10
N CYS A 105 3.26 -55.45 -0.16
CA CYS A 105 2.09 -55.21 -1.00
C CYS A 105 0.90 -56.08 -0.55
N SER A 106 -0.32 -55.65 -0.87
CA SER A 106 -1.55 -56.42 -0.65
C SER A 106 -1.55 -57.80 -1.34
N CYS A 107 -0.77 -57.98 -2.40
CA CYS A 107 -0.57 -59.27 -3.08
C CYS A 107 0.45 -60.19 -2.39
N GLY A 108 1.09 -59.74 -1.30
CA GLY A 108 2.09 -60.50 -0.54
C GLY A 108 3.54 -60.33 -0.99
N CYS A 109 3.80 -59.64 -2.10
CA CYS A 109 5.15 -59.34 -2.57
C CYS A 109 5.78 -58.16 -1.82
N GLU A 110 7.11 -58.08 -1.82
CA GLU A 110 7.86 -56.92 -1.35
C GLU A 110 7.80 -55.78 -2.39
N LEU A 111 7.50 -54.57 -1.94
CA LEU A 111 7.48 -53.36 -2.76
C LEU A 111 8.92 -52.93 -3.06
N GLN A 112 9.15 -52.49 -4.29
CA GLN A 112 10.43 -51.94 -4.70
C GLN A 112 10.36 -50.41 -4.72
N ARG A 113 11.33 -49.72 -4.12
CA ARG A 113 11.48 -48.27 -4.27
C ARG A 113 11.88 -47.94 -5.70
N ILE A 114 11.03 -47.19 -6.40
CA ILE A 114 11.23 -46.81 -7.81
C ILE A 114 11.66 -45.35 -7.98
N GLY A 115 11.54 -44.54 -6.93
CA GLY A 115 11.96 -43.14 -6.94
C GLY A 115 11.55 -42.41 -5.68
N GLU A 116 11.66 -41.09 -5.72
CA GLU A 116 11.22 -40.20 -4.66
C GLU A 116 10.71 -38.89 -5.22
N ASP A 117 9.86 -38.22 -4.46
CA ASP A 117 9.45 -36.84 -4.69
C ASP A 117 10.01 -35.96 -3.56
N VAL A 118 10.65 -34.85 -3.93
CA VAL A 118 11.35 -33.97 -2.99
C VAL A 118 10.68 -32.60 -3.02
N SER A 119 10.13 -32.20 -1.88
CA SER A 119 9.51 -30.88 -1.69
C SER A 119 10.26 -30.11 -0.61
N GLU A 120 10.73 -28.91 -0.94
CA GLU A 120 11.39 -28.02 0.02
C GLU A 120 10.41 -26.94 0.53
N LYS A 121 10.50 -26.64 1.82
CA LYS A 121 9.75 -25.56 2.49
C LYS A 121 10.72 -24.71 3.29
N LEU A 122 10.71 -23.39 3.05
CA LEU A 122 11.47 -22.44 3.85
C LEU A 122 10.76 -22.24 5.20
N ASP A 123 11.49 -22.46 6.28
CA ASP A 123 11.06 -22.24 7.65
C ASP A 123 11.82 -21.06 8.28
N TYR A 124 11.16 -20.36 9.20
CA TYR A 124 11.71 -19.19 9.87
C TYR A 124 11.56 -19.30 11.37
N THR A 125 12.70 -19.40 12.04
CA THR A 125 12.82 -19.19 13.49
C THR A 125 13.50 -17.84 13.69
N PRO A 126 13.09 -16.99 14.65
CA PRO A 126 13.68 -15.66 14.83
C PRO A 126 15.22 -15.66 14.77
N GLY A 127 15.78 -15.02 13.73
CA GLY A 127 17.22 -14.93 13.48
C GLY A 127 17.85 -16.03 12.60
N VAL A 128 17.11 -17.07 12.20
CA VAL A 128 17.63 -18.19 11.38
C VAL A 128 16.60 -18.65 10.36
N PHE A 129 17.04 -18.79 9.10
CA PHE A 129 16.28 -19.47 8.06
C PHE A 129 16.74 -20.92 7.93
N THR A 130 15.80 -21.85 7.90
CA THR A 130 16.00 -23.29 7.74
C THR A 130 15.16 -23.78 6.55
N VAL A 131 15.53 -24.91 5.97
CA VAL A 131 14.75 -25.54 4.91
C VAL A 131 14.32 -26.92 5.39
N GLU A 132 13.01 -27.15 5.47
CA GLU A 132 12.43 -28.48 5.67
C GLU A 132 12.34 -29.17 4.30
N GLN A 133 13.12 -30.24 4.11
CA GLN A 133 13.13 -31.04 2.89
C GLN A 133 12.31 -32.31 3.11
N HIS A 134 11.11 -32.37 2.52
CA HIS A 134 10.26 -33.56 2.58
C HIS A 134 10.58 -34.50 1.44
N VAL A 135 11.01 -35.72 1.76
CA VAL A 135 11.31 -36.79 0.80
C VAL A 135 10.21 -37.85 0.91
N ARG A 136 9.39 -37.98 -0.13
CA ARG A 136 8.34 -39.01 -0.22
C ARG A 136 8.80 -40.13 -1.13
N GLY A 137 9.01 -41.32 -0.58
CA GLY A 137 9.41 -42.48 -1.36
C GLY A 137 8.27 -42.95 -2.26
N LYS A 138 8.58 -43.30 -3.52
CA LYS A 138 7.64 -43.95 -4.45
C LYS A 138 7.97 -45.43 -4.50
N TRP A 139 7.01 -46.27 -4.16
CA TRP A 139 7.14 -47.71 -4.03
C TRP A 139 6.18 -48.42 -4.98
N ALA A 140 6.67 -49.41 -5.72
CA ALA A 140 5.85 -50.16 -6.66
C ALA A 140 6.00 -51.67 -6.51
N CYS A 141 4.90 -52.40 -6.68
CA CYS A 141 4.91 -53.85 -6.80
C CYS A 141 5.12 -54.27 -8.25
N ARG A 142 6.05 -55.18 -8.53
CA ARG A 142 6.25 -55.72 -9.90
C ARG A 142 5.16 -56.69 -10.35
N GLN A 143 4.45 -57.32 -9.43
CA GLN A 143 3.52 -58.40 -9.75
C GLN A 143 2.10 -57.90 -10.03
N CYS A 144 1.65 -56.88 -9.30
CA CYS A 144 0.30 -56.32 -9.40
C CYS A 144 0.28 -54.82 -9.73
N GLU A 145 1.45 -54.24 -10.03
CA GLU A 145 1.62 -52.84 -10.47
C GLU A 145 1.06 -51.78 -9.52
N THR A 146 0.83 -52.14 -8.25
CA THR A 146 0.37 -51.21 -7.22
C THR A 146 1.48 -50.21 -6.88
N LEU A 147 1.14 -48.92 -6.85
CA LEU A 147 2.01 -47.80 -6.50
C LEU A 147 1.59 -47.18 -5.16
N ILE A 148 2.56 -46.99 -4.26
CA ILE A 148 2.40 -46.40 -2.91
C ILE A 148 3.42 -45.29 -2.71
#